data_AF-A0A523EYI7-F1
#
_entry.id   AF-A0A523EYI7-F1
#
_cell.length_a   1.000
_cell.length_b   1.000
_cell.length_c   1.000
_cell.angle_alpha   90.00
_cell.angle_beta   90.00
_cell.angle_gamma   90.00
#
_symmetry.space_group_name_H-M   'P 1'
#
loop_
_entity.id
_entity.type
_entity.pdbx_description
1 polymer ?
#
loop_
_entity_poly.entity_id
_entity_poly.type
_entity_poly.pdbx_seq_one_letter_code
_entity_poly.pdbx_strand_id
1 'polypeptide(L)'
;MAELRAVKALPPRTHTIGEVINLLRSDFPEISVSKVRFLESRGLVAPSRSNSGYRMFSDDDVHRIRYVLTEQRDHYLPLKVIKSKLSAWDKGAETPVAPDSGTPPEAYFASSGVSLSAREVLRSSGLSVDQLQAIETEGLLDPVILPDGTPVYSDTDLQIARATNRLLSRGLEPRHLRGIRLAADRQTDLLGQLVAPLLRHRNPDNHRRSSEILADTSEASAIIQETLVRSRLRKLLEH
;
A
#
# COMPACT_ATOMS: atom_id res chain seq x y z
N MET A 1 53.13 25.34 -27.71
CA MET A 1 53.33 24.00 -27.13
C MET A 1 53.24 24.11 -25.62
N ALA A 2 52.01 24.21 -25.09
CA ALA A 2 51.76 24.30 -23.65
C ALA A 2 51.24 22.94 -23.17
N GLU A 3 51.98 22.29 -22.28
CA GLU A 3 51.63 21.01 -21.68
C GLU A 3 50.38 21.14 -20.80
N LEU A 4 49.32 20.45 -21.20
CA LEU A 4 48.13 20.26 -20.38
C LEU A 4 48.46 19.22 -19.30
N ARG A 5 48.77 19.69 -18.08
CA ARG A 5 48.89 18.82 -16.90
C ARG A 5 47.57 18.12 -16.65
N ALA A 6 47.54 16.80 -16.85
CA ALA A 6 46.44 15.94 -16.44
C ALA A 6 46.26 16.03 -14.91
N VAL A 7 45.09 16.52 -14.48
CA VAL A 7 44.66 16.40 -13.09
C VAL A 7 44.44 14.92 -12.81
N LYS A 8 45.35 14.30 -12.06
CA LYS A 8 45.21 12.93 -11.59
C LYS A 8 44.03 12.89 -10.60
N ALA A 9 42.88 12.38 -11.05
CA ALA A 9 41.72 12.18 -10.20
C ALA A 9 42.13 11.37 -8.95
N LEU A 10 41.82 11.88 -7.76
CA LEU A 10 42.05 11.17 -6.50
C LEU A 10 41.30 9.82 -6.60
N PRO A 11 41.90 8.69 -6.17
CA PRO A 11 41.18 7.41 -6.18
C PRO A 11 39.85 7.57 -5.42
N PRO A 12 38.74 7.02 -5.96
CA PRO A 12 37.45 7.13 -5.31
C PRO A 12 37.55 6.61 -3.88
N ARG A 13 37.01 7.38 -2.93
CA ARG A 13 36.97 6.93 -1.54
C ARG A 13 36.18 5.63 -1.47
N THR A 14 36.79 4.64 -0.86
CA THR A 14 36.21 3.32 -0.69
C THR A 14 36.22 2.95 0.78
N HIS A 15 35.15 2.31 1.22
CA HIS A 15 34.85 1.97 2.59
C HIS A 15 34.73 0.46 2.72
N THR A 16 35.27 -0.08 3.80
CA THR A 16 34.99 -1.43 4.25
C THR A 16 33.56 -1.52 4.79
N ILE A 17 33.00 -2.74 4.88
CA ILE A 17 31.65 -2.93 5.42
C ILE A 17 31.48 -2.39 6.86
N GLY A 18 32.55 -2.41 7.66
CA GLY A 18 32.54 -1.86 9.02
C GLY A 18 32.44 -0.33 9.03
N GLU A 19 33.19 0.33 8.15
CA GLU A 19 33.12 1.79 7.96
C GLU A 19 31.75 2.21 7.44
N VAL A 20 31.18 1.49 6.47
CA VAL A 20 29.80 1.73 5.98
C VAL A 20 28.79 1.66 7.11
N ILE A 21 28.89 0.68 8.00
CA ILE A 21 28.00 0.56 9.18
C ILE A 21 28.17 1.77 10.09
N ASN A 22 29.41 2.18 10.39
CA ASN A 22 29.67 3.33 11.25
C ASN A 22 29.10 4.63 10.66
N LEU A 23 29.20 4.82 9.35
CA LEU A 23 28.67 5.99 8.63
C LEU A 23 27.13 6.06 8.63
N LEU A 24 26.44 4.93 8.73
CA LEU A 24 24.98 4.86 8.65
C LEU A 24 24.29 4.67 10.00
N ARG A 25 25.03 4.34 11.06
CA ARG A 25 24.47 3.98 12.36
C ARG A 25 23.73 5.13 13.05
N SER A 26 24.10 6.39 12.80
CA SER A 26 23.40 7.56 13.36
C SER A 26 21.94 7.60 12.93
N ASP A 27 21.67 7.30 11.66
CA ASP A 27 20.35 7.41 11.04
C ASP A 27 19.60 6.07 11.09
N PHE A 28 20.34 4.96 11.12
CA PHE A 28 19.83 3.60 11.12
C PHE A 28 20.50 2.76 12.23
N PRO A 29 20.06 2.89 13.49
CA PRO A 29 20.70 2.20 14.62
C PRO A 29 20.72 0.67 14.50
N GLU A 30 19.75 0.09 13.80
CA GLU A 30 19.63 -1.36 13.59
C GLU A 30 20.46 -1.89 12.40
N ILE A 31 21.24 -1.04 11.72
CA ILE A 31 22.03 -1.48 10.58
C ILE A 31 23.12 -2.49 10.99
N SER A 32 23.20 -3.60 10.27
CA SER A 32 24.13 -4.68 10.52
C SER A 32 24.86 -5.13 9.26
N VAL A 33 25.97 -5.86 9.44
CA VAL A 33 26.70 -6.53 8.34
C VAL A 33 25.75 -7.42 7.54
N SER A 34 24.88 -8.16 8.22
CA SER A 34 23.88 -9.04 7.60
C SER A 34 22.91 -8.27 6.73
N LYS A 35 22.42 -7.10 7.19
CA LYS A 35 21.54 -6.24 6.40
C LYS A 35 22.23 -5.73 5.14
N VAL A 36 23.46 -5.21 5.23
CA VAL A 36 24.20 -4.70 4.06
C VAL A 36 24.47 -5.82 3.04
N ARG A 37 24.91 -7.00 3.49
CA ARG A 37 25.11 -8.17 2.61
C ARG A 37 23.81 -8.65 1.96
N PHE A 38 22.70 -8.57 2.69
CA PHE A 38 21.39 -8.89 2.13
C PHE A 38 21.00 -7.93 1.00
N LEU A 39 21.22 -6.62 1.15
CA LEU A 39 20.96 -5.63 0.08
C LEU A 39 21.84 -5.89 -1.15
N GLU A 40 23.12 -6.22 -0.94
CA GLU A 40 24.04 -6.66 -2.01
C GLU A 40 23.50 -7.91 -2.73
N SER A 41 23.08 -8.95 -2.00
CA SER A 41 22.56 -10.19 -2.60
C SER A 41 21.26 -9.98 -3.40
N ARG A 42 20.50 -8.92 -3.09
CA ARG A 42 19.29 -8.53 -3.83
C ARG A 42 19.61 -7.63 -5.04
N GLY A 43 20.89 -7.27 -5.21
CA GLY A 43 21.40 -6.45 -6.30
C GLY A 43 20.95 -5.00 -6.19
N LEU A 44 20.86 -4.45 -4.98
CA LEU A 44 20.58 -3.04 -4.73
C LEU A 44 21.87 -2.20 -4.62
N VAL A 45 22.99 -2.87 -4.36
CA VAL A 45 24.33 -2.29 -4.27
C VAL A 45 25.31 -3.29 -4.87
N ALA A 46 26.38 -2.80 -5.50
CA ALA A 46 27.33 -3.63 -6.24
C ALA A 46 28.78 -3.25 -5.87
N PRO A 47 29.21 -3.52 -4.62
CA PRO A 47 30.53 -3.12 -4.15
C PRO A 47 31.64 -3.83 -4.94
N SER A 48 32.69 -3.09 -5.23
CA SER A 48 33.90 -3.62 -5.86
C SER A 48 34.67 -4.55 -4.91
N ARG A 49 35.63 -5.29 -5.45
CA ARG A 49 36.55 -6.15 -4.68
C ARG A 49 37.95 -5.59 -4.71
N SER A 50 38.63 -5.57 -3.57
CA SER A 50 40.06 -5.28 -3.50
C SER A 50 40.89 -6.44 -4.07
N ASN A 51 42.18 -6.21 -4.37
CA ASN A 51 43.10 -7.28 -4.81
C ASN A 51 43.18 -8.44 -3.81
N SER A 52 42.94 -8.18 -2.54
CA SER A 52 42.86 -9.17 -1.46
C SER A 52 41.47 -9.81 -1.28
N GLY A 53 40.47 -9.46 -2.09
CA GLY A 53 39.14 -10.07 -2.10
C GLY A 53 38.09 -9.45 -1.15
N TYR A 54 38.45 -8.42 -0.37
CA TYR A 54 37.51 -7.71 0.50
C TYR A 54 36.53 -6.84 -0.30
N ARG A 55 35.32 -6.65 0.24
CA ARG A 55 34.31 -5.74 -0.34
C ARG A 55 34.70 -4.30 -0.05
N MET A 56 34.74 -3.51 -1.11
CA MET A 56 35.04 -2.09 -1.07
C MET A 56 33.82 -1.33 -1.64
N PHE A 57 33.15 -0.61 -0.76
CA PHE A 57 31.96 0.19 -1.05
C PHE A 57 32.41 1.60 -1.42
N SER A 58 32.01 2.10 -2.57
CA SER A 58 32.20 3.50 -2.95
C SER A 58 31.30 4.43 -2.15
N ASP A 59 31.55 5.74 -2.21
CA ASP A 59 30.62 6.74 -1.67
C ASP A 59 29.23 6.63 -2.31
N ASP A 60 29.14 6.26 -3.59
CA ASP A 60 27.87 6.02 -4.28
C ASP A 60 27.13 4.80 -3.68
N ASP A 61 27.85 3.70 -3.40
CA ASP A 61 27.27 2.54 -2.73
C ASP A 61 26.69 2.91 -1.36
N VAL A 62 27.38 3.77 -0.60
CA VAL A 62 26.90 4.25 0.71
C VAL A 62 25.63 5.09 0.54
N HIS A 63 25.59 6.01 -0.45
CA HIS A 63 24.39 6.78 -0.75
C HIS A 63 23.21 5.90 -1.15
N ARG A 64 23.45 4.87 -1.98
CA ARG A 64 22.43 3.89 -2.38
C ARG A 64 21.90 3.11 -1.19
N ILE A 65 22.77 2.66 -0.28
CA ILE A 65 22.34 1.96 0.93
C ILE A 65 21.49 2.89 1.80
N ARG A 66 21.93 4.14 2.02
CA ARG A 66 21.15 5.15 2.76
C ARG A 66 19.77 5.37 2.13
N TYR A 67 19.73 5.51 0.81
CA TYR A 67 18.48 5.66 0.06
C TYR A 67 17.54 4.47 0.25
N VAL A 68 18.04 3.24 0.06
CA VAL A 68 17.26 2.01 0.25
C VAL A 68 16.70 1.93 1.67
N LEU A 69 17.51 2.20 2.69
CA LEU A 69 17.07 2.12 4.08
C LEU A 69 16.03 3.18 4.42
N THR A 70 16.16 4.39 3.87
CA THR A 70 15.18 5.48 4.01
C THR A 70 13.84 5.07 3.40
N GLU A 71 13.84 4.60 2.15
CA GLU A 71 12.62 4.15 1.45
C GLU A 71 11.93 2.96 2.15
N GLN A 72 12.70 2.09 2.82
CA GLN A 72 12.12 1.01 3.62
C GLN A 72 11.57 1.45 4.98
N ARG A 73 12.21 2.44 5.62
CA ARG A 73 11.85 2.93 6.97
C ARG A 73 10.66 3.90 6.92
N ASP A 74 10.69 4.82 5.97
CA ASP A 74 9.80 5.98 5.92
C ASP A 74 8.65 5.76 4.94
N HIS A 75 8.88 5.01 3.86
CA HIS A 75 7.89 4.76 2.80
C HIS A 75 7.49 3.28 2.67
N TYR A 76 8.08 2.42 3.51
CA TYR A 76 7.77 0.98 3.59
C TYR A 76 7.84 0.22 2.25
N LEU A 77 8.62 0.71 1.28
CA LEU A 77 8.60 0.19 -0.08
C LEU A 77 9.19 -1.23 -0.20
N PRO A 78 8.61 -2.09 -1.06
CA PRO A 78 9.20 -3.38 -1.41
C PRO A 78 10.53 -3.20 -2.16
N LEU A 79 11.49 -4.11 -1.91
CA LEU A 79 12.82 -4.07 -2.55
C LEU A 79 12.76 -4.03 -4.08
N LYS A 80 11.74 -4.65 -4.68
CA LYS A 80 11.52 -4.63 -6.14
C LYS A 80 11.25 -3.22 -6.66
N VAL A 81 10.44 -2.43 -5.92
CA VAL A 81 10.14 -1.04 -6.27
C VAL A 81 11.38 -0.17 -6.10
N ILE A 82 12.08 -0.32 -4.96
CA ILE A 82 13.33 0.40 -4.70
C ILE A 82 14.37 0.10 -5.79
N LYS A 83 14.50 -1.16 -6.23
CA LYS A 83 15.39 -1.53 -7.33
C LYS A 83 15.02 -0.84 -8.65
N SER A 84 13.73 -0.65 -8.93
CA SER A 84 13.27 0.11 -10.09
C SER A 84 13.63 1.60 -9.98
N LYS A 85 13.46 2.20 -8.80
CA LYS A 85 13.87 3.60 -8.54
C LYS A 85 15.37 3.79 -8.71
N LEU A 86 16.19 2.89 -8.16
CA LEU A 86 17.65 2.90 -8.37
C LEU A 86 18.04 2.75 -9.84
N SER A 87 17.34 1.89 -10.60
CA SER A 87 17.59 1.74 -12.03
C SER A 87 17.25 3.00 -12.84
N ALA A 88 16.24 3.76 -12.41
CA ALA A 88 15.92 5.05 -13.02
C ALA A 88 16.99 6.11 -12.67
N TRP A 89 17.42 6.15 -11.41
CA TRP A 89 18.52 7.01 -10.94
C TRP A 89 19.80 6.77 -11.76
N ASP A 90 20.20 5.52 -11.97
CA ASP A 90 21.40 5.19 -12.78
C ASP A 90 21.35 5.70 -14.21
N LYS A 91 20.15 5.77 -14.79
CA LYS A 91 19.96 6.22 -16.17
C LYS A 91 19.95 7.74 -16.29
N GLY A 92 20.10 8.47 -15.19
CA GLY A 92 19.91 9.92 -15.14
C GLY A 92 18.49 10.34 -15.53
N ALA A 93 17.53 9.39 -15.49
CA ALA A 93 16.13 9.71 -15.71
C ALA A 93 15.59 10.45 -14.48
N GLU A 94 14.61 11.32 -14.66
CA GLU A 94 13.87 11.90 -13.54
C GLU A 94 13.45 10.79 -12.59
N THR A 95 13.71 10.99 -11.30
CA THR A 95 13.25 10.07 -10.27
C THR A 95 11.75 9.90 -10.47
N PRO A 96 11.23 8.66 -10.57
CA PRO A 96 9.81 8.45 -10.76
C PRO A 96 9.05 9.26 -9.71
N VAL A 97 8.07 10.06 -10.16
CA VAL A 97 7.20 10.83 -9.27
C VAL A 97 6.72 9.84 -8.21
N ALA A 98 7.04 10.12 -6.94
CA ALA A 98 6.55 9.30 -5.85
C ALA A 98 5.01 9.30 -5.96
N PRO A 99 4.35 8.13 -5.83
CA PRO A 99 2.90 8.13 -5.83
C PRO A 99 2.42 9.10 -4.75
N ASP A 100 1.39 9.90 -5.08
CA ASP A 100 0.76 10.78 -4.10
C ASP A 100 0.40 9.95 -2.88
N SER A 101 0.72 10.46 -1.69
CA SER A 101 0.33 9.81 -0.45
C SER A 101 -1.20 9.78 -0.36
N GLY A 102 -1.78 8.59 -0.28
CA GLY A 102 -3.20 8.43 -0.04
C GLY A 102 -3.66 8.96 1.32
N THR A 103 -4.94 8.77 1.59
CA THR A 103 -5.64 9.13 2.80
C THR A 103 -4.98 8.45 4.01
N PRO A 104 -4.70 9.18 5.10
CA PRO A 104 -4.15 8.59 6.31
C PRO A 104 -5.04 7.45 6.84
N PRO A 105 -4.47 6.37 7.40
CA PRO A 105 -5.25 5.22 7.87
C PRO A 105 -6.33 5.57 8.88
N GLU A 106 -6.08 6.56 9.74
CA GLU A 106 -7.02 7.02 10.75
C GLU A 106 -8.28 7.60 10.12
N ALA A 107 -8.14 8.27 8.97
CA ALA A 107 -9.26 8.81 8.21
C ALA A 107 -9.89 7.74 7.31
N TYR A 108 -9.08 6.87 6.68
CA TYR A 108 -9.57 5.84 5.78
C TYR A 108 -10.40 4.76 6.50
N PHE A 109 -9.93 4.30 7.66
CA PHE A 109 -10.63 3.30 8.50
C PHE A 109 -11.49 3.94 9.59
N ALA A 110 -11.72 5.25 9.54
CA ALA A 110 -12.61 5.91 10.48
C ALA A 110 -14.01 5.29 10.43
N SER A 111 -14.51 4.86 11.58
CA SER A 111 -15.94 4.63 11.78
C SER A 111 -16.46 5.67 12.76
N SER A 112 -17.68 6.13 12.53
CA SER A 112 -18.36 7.02 13.48
C SER A 112 -18.69 6.36 14.81
N GLY A 113 -18.54 5.03 14.93
CA GLY A 113 -18.90 4.26 16.13
C GLY A 113 -20.41 4.21 16.38
N VAL A 114 -21.21 4.61 15.40
CA VAL A 114 -22.67 4.59 15.48
C VAL A 114 -23.15 3.15 15.34
N SER A 115 -23.95 2.73 16.32
CA SER A 115 -24.67 1.46 16.31
C SER A 115 -26.14 1.73 16.01
N LEU A 116 -26.66 1.09 14.96
CA LEU A 116 -28.03 1.24 14.48
C LEU A 116 -28.80 -0.07 14.63
N SER A 117 -30.07 0.04 14.97
CA SER A 117 -31.04 -1.05 14.87
C SER A 117 -31.51 -1.24 13.43
N ALA A 118 -32.03 -2.43 13.11
CA ALA A 118 -32.67 -2.69 11.81
C ALA A 118 -33.75 -1.65 11.46
N ARG A 119 -34.54 -1.20 12.46
CA ARG A 119 -35.58 -0.17 12.27
C ARG A 119 -34.98 1.18 11.85
N GLU A 120 -33.84 1.57 12.42
CA GLU A 120 -33.15 2.81 12.06
C GLU A 120 -32.53 2.73 10.67
N VAL A 121 -31.96 1.57 10.30
CA VAL A 121 -31.45 1.33 8.94
C VAL A 121 -32.57 1.42 7.92
N LEU A 122 -33.70 0.73 8.13
CA LEU A 122 -34.86 0.78 7.23
C LEU A 122 -35.35 2.21 7.02
N ARG A 123 -35.56 2.96 8.13
CA ARG A 123 -35.99 4.36 8.09
C ARG A 123 -35.01 5.25 7.34
N SER A 124 -33.71 5.06 7.56
CA SER A 124 -32.66 5.95 7.07
C SER A 124 -32.15 5.60 5.67
N SER A 125 -32.36 4.36 5.21
CA SER A 125 -31.98 3.88 3.88
C SER A 125 -33.14 3.93 2.89
N GLY A 126 -34.38 3.78 3.38
CA GLY A 126 -35.58 3.65 2.56
C GLY A 126 -35.84 2.24 2.01
N LEU A 127 -35.08 1.23 2.47
CA LEU A 127 -35.33 -0.17 2.14
C LEU A 127 -36.58 -0.70 2.84
N SER A 128 -37.25 -1.68 2.23
CA SER A 128 -38.24 -2.52 2.91
C SER A 128 -37.56 -3.60 3.76
N VAL A 129 -38.32 -4.23 4.66
CA VAL A 129 -37.84 -5.35 5.48
C VAL A 129 -37.31 -6.48 4.61
N ASP A 130 -38.08 -6.88 3.59
CA ASP A 130 -37.69 -7.95 2.66
C ASP A 130 -36.42 -7.60 1.88
N GLN A 131 -36.25 -6.33 1.49
CA GLN A 131 -35.04 -5.88 0.80
C GLN A 131 -33.82 -5.92 1.71
N LEU A 132 -33.94 -5.49 2.98
CA LEU A 132 -32.86 -5.56 3.96
C LEU A 132 -32.42 -7.02 4.18
N GLN A 133 -33.38 -7.92 4.41
CA GLN A 133 -33.11 -9.34 4.56
C GLN A 133 -32.47 -9.96 3.30
N ALA A 134 -32.92 -9.54 2.11
CA ALA A 134 -32.35 -10.03 0.86
C ALA A 134 -30.90 -9.59 0.65
N ILE A 135 -30.54 -8.34 1.01
CA ILE A 135 -29.16 -7.86 0.85
C ILE A 135 -28.20 -8.46 1.89
N GLU A 136 -28.70 -8.78 3.09
CA GLU A 136 -27.98 -9.62 4.07
C GLU A 136 -27.75 -11.03 3.53
N THR A 137 -28.79 -11.64 2.94
CA THR A 137 -28.70 -12.99 2.35
C THR A 137 -27.70 -13.05 1.19
N GLU A 138 -27.64 -12.00 0.37
CA GLU A 138 -26.65 -11.87 -0.71
C GLU A 138 -25.25 -11.50 -0.19
N GLY A 139 -25.10 -11.22 1.11
CA GLY A 139 -23.85 -10.93 1.79
C GLY A 139 -23.34 -9.50 1.60
N LEU A 140 -24.20 -8.55 1.20
CA LEU A 140 -23.80 -7.15 1.08
C LEU A 140 -23.63 -6.47 2.44
N LEU A 141 -24.36 -6.94 3.45
CA LEU A 141 -24.27 -6.49 4.83
C LEU A 141 -23.88 -7.68 5.70
N ASP A 142 -23.08 -7.41 6.73
CA ASP A 142 -22.70 -8.39 7.76
C ASP A 142 -22.85 -7.74 9.14
N PRO A 143 -24.10 -7.59 9.63
CA PRO A 143 -24.35 -6.94 10.91
C PRO A 143 -23.81 -7.76 12.07
N VAL A 144 -23.38 -7.07 13.13
CA VAL A 144 -22.97 -7.73 14.36
C VAL A 144 -24.22 -8.26 15.07
N ILE A 145 -24.26 -9.58 15.30
CA ILE A 145 -25.33 -10.22 16.06
C ILE A 145 -25.00 -10.15 17.55
N LEU A 146 -25.84 -9.47 18.33
CA LEU A 146 -25.73 -9.41 19.78
C LEU A 146 -26.08 -10.75 20.45
N PRO A 147 -25.71 -10.97 21.73
CA PRO A 147 -26.02 -12.21 22.45
C PRO A 147 -27.51 -12.56 22.54
N ASP A 148 -28.39 -11.56 22.43
CA ASP A 148 -29.85 -11.72 22.43
C ASP A 148 -30.41 -12.04 21.03
N GLY A 149 -29.55 -12.16 20.02
CA GLY A 149 -29.92 -12.41 18.62
C GLY A 149 -30.26 -11.15 17.83
N THR A 150 -30.19 -9.95 18.43
CA THR A 150 -30.51 -8.71 17.75
C THR A 150 -29.36 -8.28 16.81
N PRO A 151 -29.61 -7.98 15.53
CA PRO A 151 -28.59 -7.44 14.63
C PRO A 151 -28.36 -5.94 14.91
N VAL A 152 -27.09 -5.56 14.96
CA VAL A 152 -26.62 -4.18 15.07
C VAL A 152 -25.81 -3.83 13.83
N TYR A 153 -26.14 -2.69 13.24
CA TYR A 153 -25.55 -2.20 11.99
C TYR A 153 -24.67 -1.00 12.28
N SER A 154 -23.56 -0.91 11.55
CA SER A 154 -22.65 0.22 11.57
C SER A 154 -23.12 1.36 10.65
N ASP A 155 -22.38 2.46 10.68
CA ASP A 155 -22.49 3.52 9.69
C ASP A 155 -22.13 3.07 8.27
N THR A 156 -21.16 2.16 8.13
CA THR A 156 -20.81 1.54 6.85
C THR A 156 -21.97 0.73 6.28
N ASP A 157 -22.65 -0.07 7.13
CA ASP A 157 -23.83 -0.83 6.72
C ASP A 157 -24.95 0.09 6.22
N LEU A 158 -25.17 1.22 6.90
CA LEU A 158 -26.15 2.21 6.46
C LEU A 158 -25.77 2.84 5.11
N GLN A 159 -24.49 3.09 4.85
CA GLN A 159 -24.03 3.59 3.56
C GLN A 159 -24.28 2.58 2.44
N ILE A 160 -23.96 1.30 2.68
CA ILE A 160 -24.24 0.21 1.74
C ILE A 160 -25.75 0.07 1.49
N ALA A 161 -26.58 0.13 2.54
CA ALA A 161 -28.03 0.06 2.44
C ALA A 161 -28.61 1.22 1.60
N ARG A 162 -28.13 2.46 1.81
CA ARG A 162 -28.54 3.64 1.02
C ARG A 162 -28.13 3.52 -0.45
N ALA A 163 -26.89 3.09 -0.72
CA ALA A 163 -26.42 2.86 -2.07
C ALA A 163 -27.23 1.76 -2.77
N THR A 164 -27.56 0.70 -2.04
CA THR A 164 -28.40 -0.39 -2.52
C THR A 164 -29.80 0.11 -2.88
N ASN A 165 -30.45 0.89 -2.02
CA ASN A 165 -31.77 1.45 -2.32
C ASN A 165 -31.77 2.28 -3.62
N ARG A 166 -30.71 3.07 -3.86
CA ARG A 166 -30.56 3.84 -5.10
C ARG A 166 -30.52 2.92 -6.33
N LEU A 167 -29.86 1.77 -6.25
CA LEU A 167 -29.81 0.78 -7.33
C LEU A 167 -31.15 0.08 -7.53
N LEU A 168 -31.80 -0.35 -6.44
CA LEU A 168 -33.11 -1.01 -6.50
C LEU A 168 -34.19 -0.09 -7.09
N SER A 169 -34.13 1.22 -6.78
CA SER A 169 -35.03 2.23 -7.35
C SER A 169 -34.91 2.39 -8.88
N ARG A 170 -33.86 1.83 -9.48
CA ARG A 170 -33.62 1.81 -10.94
C ARG A 170 -33.92 0.45 -11.58
N GLY A 171 -34.59 -0.45 -10.85
CA GLY A 171 -35.03 -1.76 -11.36
C GLY A 171 -34.01 -2.88 -11.17
N LEU A 172 -32.94 -2.66 -10.41
CA LEU A 172 -32.06 -3.75 -9.99
C LEU A 172 -32.68 -4.53 -8.82
N GLU A 173 -32.22 -5.76 -8.63
CA GLU A 173 -32.62 -6.63 -7.54
C GLU A 173 -31.38 -7.00 -6.72
N PRO A 174 -31.52 -7.39 -5.44
CA PRO A 174 -30.40 -7.77 -4.57
C PRO A 174 -29.44 -8.78 -5.23
N ARG A 175 -29.98 -9.81 -5.91
CA ARG A 175 -29.19 -10.82 -6.62
C ARG A 175 -28.26 -10.25 -7.69
N HIS A 176 -28.62 -9.12 -8.32
CA HIS A 176 -27.79 -8.46 -9.33
C HIS A 176 -26.57 -7.79 -8.70
N LEU A 177 -26.61 -7.50 -7.40
CA LEU A 177 -25.53 -6.82 -6.67
C LEU A 177 -24.43 -7.79 -6.20
N ARG A 178 -24.67 -9.11 -6.28
CA ARG A 178 -23.68 -10.13 -5.94
C ARG A 178 -22.36 -9.96 -6.72
N GLY A 179 -22.42 -9.48 -7.95
CA GLY A 179 -21.22 -9.17 -8.74
C GLY A 179 -20.37 -8.05 -8.12
N ILE A 180 -21.01 -7.02 -7.55
CA ILE A 180 -20.34 -5.92 -6.85
C ILE A 180 -19.67 -6.45 -5.59
N ARG A 181 -20.39 -7.23 -4.77
CA ARG A 181 -19.85 -7.87 -3.57
C ARG A 181 -18.64 -8.75 -3.89
N LEU A 182 -18.75 -9.64 -4.87
CA LEU A 182 -17.65 -10.53 -5.28
C LEU A 182 -16.43 -9.76 -5.79
N ALA A 183 -16.61 -8.61 -6.43
CA ALA A 183 -15.50 -7.76 -6.84
C ALA A 183 -14.80 -7.14 -5.62
N ALA A 184 -15.55 -6.70 -4.62
CA ALA A 184 -15.01 -6.20 -3.35
C ALA A 184 -14.23 -7.30 -2.60
N ASP A 185 -14.77 -8.51 -2.48
CA ASP A 185 -14.06 -9.64 -1.83
C ASP A 185 -12.69 -9.90 -2.48
N ARG A 186 -12.66 -9.99 -3.81
CA ARG A 186 -11.41 -10.22 -4.56
C ARG A 186 -10.41 -9.09 -4.38
N GLN A 187 -10.89 -7.86 -4.26
CA GLN A 187 -10.04 -6.70 -3.98
C GLN A 187 -9.47 -6.79 -2.56
N THR A 188 -10.30 -7.11 -1.57
CA THR A 188 -9.84 -7.34 -0.18
C THR A 188 -8.80 -8.45 -0.12
N ASP A 189 -9.00 -9.57 -0.82
CA ASP A 189 -8.03 -10.66 -0.89
C ASP A 189 -6.70 -10.23 -1.52
N LEU A 190 -6.75 -9.51 -2.64
CA LEU A 190 -5.56 -9.01 -3.34
C LEU A 190 -4.76 -8.04 -2.47
N LEU A 191 -5.42 -7.07 -1.85
CA LEU A 191 -4.76 -6.08 -1.00
C LEU A 191 -4.27 -6.72 0.32
N GLY A 192 -5.02 -7.68 0.86
CA GLY A 192 -4.64 -8.46 2.03
C GLY A 192 -3.33 -9.23 1.82
N GLN A 193 -3.04 -9.71 0.61
CA GLN A 193 -1.77 -10.38 0.29
C GLN A 193 -0.54 -9.47 0.47
N LEU A 194 -0.69 -8.15 0.32
CA LEU A 194 0.41 -7.19 0.49
C LEU A 194 0.88 -7.13 1.94
N VAL A 195 -0.06 -7.25 2.88
CA VAL A 195 0.20 -7.11 4.32
C VAL A 195 0.22 -8.45 5.07
N ALA A 196 -0.12 -9.55 4.41
CA ALA A 196 -0.09 -10.90 4.99
C ALA A 196 1.21 -11.24 5.74
N PRO A 197 2.43 -10.88 5.26
CA PRO A 197 3.66 -11.12 6.02
C PRO A 197 3.76 -10.30 7.32
N LEU A 198 3.25 -9.06 7.32
CA LEU A 198 3.28 -8.16 8.47
C LEU A 198 2.32 -8.65 9.57
N LEU A 199 1.14 -9.11 9.16
CA LEU A 199 0.10 -9.60 10.08
C LEU A 199 0.47 -10.92 10.79
N ARG A 200 1.47 -11.67 10.31
CA ARG A 200 1.96 -12.90 10.99
C ARG A 200 2.56 -12.59 12.35
N HIS A 201 3.22 -11.45 12.51
CA HIS A 201 3.85 -11.03 13.76
C HIS A 201 3.05 -9.88 14.37
N ARG A 202 2.27 -10.19 15.40
CA ARG A 202 1.44 -9.22 16.10
C ARG A 202 2.32 -8.29 16.94
N ASN A 203 2.76 -7.18 16.35
CA ASN A 203 3.30 -6.03 17.08
C ASN A 203 2.64 -4.73 16.58
N PRO A 204 2.67 -3.65 17.38
CA PRO A 204 2.03 -2.38 17.02
C PRO A 204 2.57 -1.77 15.71
N ASP A 205 3.88 -1.88 15.46
CA ASP A 205 4.51 -1.34 14.25
C ASP A 205 4.04 -2.03 12.96
N ASN A 206 3.92 -3.36 12.98
CA ASN A 206 3.41 -4.11 11.83
C ASN A 206 1.94 -3.79 11.59
N HIS A 207 1.15 -3.55 12.64
CA HIS A 207 -0.25 -3.15 12.50
C HIS A 207 -0.35 -1.77 11.83
N ARG A 208 0.39 -0.78 12.34
CA ARG A 208 0.46 0.57 11.77
C ARG A 208 0.91 0.55 10.30
N ARG A 209 1.98 -0.18 10.01
CA ARG A 209 2.47 -0.36 8.63
C ARG A 209 1.45 -1.04 7.73
N SER A 210 0.72 -2.03 8.26
CA SER A 210 -0.32 -2.72 7.49
C SER A 210 -1.47 -1.77 7.16
N SER A 211 -1.91 -0.95 8.12
CA SER A 211 -2.98 0.03 7.89
C SER A 211 -2.56 1.13 6.91
N GLU A 212 -1.31 1.61 6.96
CA GLU A 212 -0.75 2.55 5.97
C GLU A 212 -0.79 1.97 4.55
N ILE A 213 -0.30 0.75 4.37
CA ILE A 213 -0.30 0.08 3.06
C ILE A 213 -1.74 -0.14 2.56
N LEU A 214 -2.63 -0.62 3.42
CA LEU A 214 -4.02 -0.92 3.03
C LEU A 214 -4.80 0.35 2.68
N ALA A 215 -4.67 1.44 3.45
CA ALA A 215 -5.36 2.69 3.17
C ALA A 215 -4.95 3.26 1.81
N ASP A 216 -3.64 3.40 1.59
CA ASP A 216 -3.06 3.94 0.35
C ASP A 216 -3.48 3.10 -0.88
N THR A 217 -3.29 1.79 -0.80
CA THR A 217 -3.60 0.89 -1.94
C THR A 217 -5.09 0.74 -2.20
N SER A 218 -5.93 0.84 -1.17
CA SER A 218 -7.39 0.77 -1.34
C SER A 218 -7.94 2.03 -2.01
N GLU A 219 -7.43 3.22 -1.66
CA GLU A 219 -7.78 4.46 -2.34
C GLU A 219 -7.38 4.43 -3.81
N ALA A 220 -6.13 4.04 -4.12
CA ALA A 220 -5.68 3.89 -5.50
C ALA A 220 -6.55 2.91 -6.30
N SER A 221 -6.94 1.79 -5.69
CA SER A 221 -7.83 0.81 -6.32
C SER A 221 -9.24 1.35 -6.56
N ALA A 222 -9.80 2.13 -5.63
CA ALA A 222 -11.10 2.79 -5.82
C ALA A 222 -11.08 3.78 -6.99
N ILE A 223 -10.03 4.59 -7.10
CA ILE A 223 -9.83 5.53 -8.22
C ILE A 223 -9.81 4.79 -9.57
N ILE A 224 -9.08 3.68 -9.64
CA ILE A 224 -9.01 2.83 -10.85
C ILE A 224 -10.41 2.30 -11.19
N GLN A 225 -11.12 1.73 -10.23
CA GLN A 225 -12.45 1.15 -10.44
C GLN A 225 -13.46 2.18 -10.94
N GLU A 226 -13.57 3.32 -10.24
CA GLU A 226 -14.48 4.40 -10.63
C GLU A 226 -14.14 4.92 -12.03
N THR A 227 -12.85 5.16 -12.31
CA THR A 227 -12.41 5.69 -13.59
C THR A 227 -12.64 4.72 -14.75
N LEU A 228 -12.39 3.41 -14.54
CA LEU A 228 -12.68 2.38 -15.54
C LEU A 228 -14.18 2.27 -15.82
N VAL A 229 -15.02 2.25 -14.79
CA VAL A 229 -16.48 2.20 -14.94
C VAL A 229 -16.96 3.44 -15.70
N ARG A 230 -16.56 4.63 -15.25
CA ARG A 230 -16.92 5.90 -15.90
C ARG A 230 -16.49 5.97 -17.36
N SER A 231 -15.26 5.56 -17.65
CA SER A 231 -14.72 5.53 -19.02
C SER A 231 -15.51 4.58 -19.93
N ARG A 232 -15.82 3.37 -19.44
CA ARG A 232 -16.61 2.39 -20.20
C ARG A 232 -18.05 2.83 -20.42
N LEU A 233 -18.69 3.40 -19.40
CA LEU A 233 -20.05 3.93 -19.53
C LEU A 233 -20.12 5.11 -20.51
N ARG A 234 -19.12 6.00 -20.50
CA ARG A 234 -19.03 7.08 -21.49
C ARG A 234 -19.01 6.55 -22.91
N LYS A 235 -18.17 5.54 -23.19
CA LYS A 235 -18.11 4.91 -24.52
C LYS A 235 -19.45 4.28 -24.94
N LEU A 236 -20.23 3.76 -24.00
CA LEU A 236 -21.56 3.21 -24.28
C LEU A 236 -22.57 4.29 -24.67
N LEU A 237 -22.38 5.54 -24.23
CA LEU A 237 -23.23 6.68 -24.58
C LEU A 237 -22.81 7.40 -25.87
N GLU A 238 -21.58 7.21 -26.31
CA GLU A 238 -21.02 7.80 -27.54
C GLU A 238 -21.34 6.96 -28.80
N HIS A 239 -21.95 5.79 -28.60
CA HIS A 239 -22.44 4.88 -29.65
C HIS A 239 -23.97 4.78 -29.59
#